data_AF-A0A2V8DYY2-F1
#
_entry.id   AF-A0A2V8DYY2-F1
#
_cell.length_a   1.000
_cell.length_b   1.000
_cell.length_c   1.000
_cell.angle_alpha   90.00
_cell.angle_beta   90.00
_cell.angle_gamma   90.00
#
_symmetry.space_group_name_H-M   'P 1'
#
loop_
_entity.id
_entity.type
_entity.pdbx_description
1 polymer ?
#
loop_
_entity_poly.entity_id
_entity_poly.type
_entity_poly.pdbx_seq_one_letter_code
_entity_poly.pdbx_strand_id
1 'polypeptide(L)'
;MFIPTSVTIGYDAPWRQVQSLLLLAAERTPGLRKEPKPVVLQASLEDFYVKYTLLVCLERQQSRPFVFHALHANIQDLFNEYGVQIMSPNYVLDPAAPKVVAKKDWFAAPAHPDPPSGSSQQP
;
A
#
# COMPACT_ATOMS: atom_id res chain seq x y z
N MET A 1 15.78 9.89 -8.84
CA MET A 1 14.54 10.35 -9.49
C MET A 1 13.37 9.79 -8.71
N PHE A 2 12.40 10.62 -8.35
CA PHE A 2 11.16 10.17 -7.70
C PHE A 2 10.25 9.47 -8.72
N ILE A 3 9.59 8.41 -8.27
CA ILE A 3 8.60 7.65 -9.03
C ILE A 3 7.31 7.65 -8.22
N PRO A 4 6.18 8.09 -8.81
CA PRO A 4 4.90 8.16 -8.11
C PRO A 4 4.15 6.82 -8.11
N THR A 5 3.41 6.58 -7.05
CA THR A 5 2.27 5.66 -6.99
C THR A 5 1.11 6.35 -6.26
N SER A 6 -0.13 6.04 -6.60
CA SER A 6 -1.29 6.74 -6.02
C SER A 6 -2.32 5.77 -5.45
N VAL A 7 -3.02 6.23 -4.41
CA VAL A 7 -4.22 5.59 -3.85
C VAL A 7 -5.29 6.66 -3.62
N THR A 8 -6.55 6.23 -3.60
CA THR A 8 -7.70 7.09 -3.30
C THR A 8 -8.38 6.58 -2.04
N ILE A 9 -8.58 7.47 -1.07
CA ILE A 9 -9.12 7.13 0.26
C ILE A 9 -10.26 8.09 0.60
N GLY A 10 -11.34 7.55 1.17
CA GLY A 10 -12.50 8.34 1.60
C GLY A 10 -12.18 9.36 2.68
N TYR A 11 -13.06 10.36 2.82
CA TYR A 11 -12.92 11.43 3.83
C TYR A 11 -13.19 10.95 5.27
N ASP A 12 -13.73 9.75 5.43
CA ASP A 12 -13.99 9.08 6.70
C ASP A 12 -12.71 8.56 7.37
N ALA A 13 -11.61 8.42 6.62
CA ALA A 13 -10.31 8.01 7.16
C ALA A 13 -9.49 9.22 7.66
N PRO A 14 -8.86 9.15 8.85
CA PRO A 14 -7.95 10.18 9.32
C PRO A 14 -6.74 10.35 8.39
N TRP A 15 -6.62 11.50 7.72
CA TRP A 15 -5.57 11.71 6.70
C TRP A 15 -4.12 11.52 7.21
N ARG A 16 -3.86 11.82 8.49
CA ARG A 16 -2.55 11.59 9.12
C ARG A 16 -2.21 10.10 9.23
N GLN A 17 -3.22 9.26 9.48
CA GLN A 17 -3.07 7.81 9.48
C GLN A 17 -2.77 7.31 8.06
N VAL A 18 -3.52 7.79 7.06
CA VAL A 18 -3.29 7.46 5.65
C VAL A 18 -1.84 7.78 5.23
N GLN A 19 -1.33 8.96 5.55
CA GLN A 19 0.06 9.32 5.28
C GLN A 19 1.06 8.39 5.97
N SER A 20 0.81 8.08 7.24
CA SER A 20 1.69 7.20 8.02
C SER A 20 1.72 5.78 7.44
N LEU A 21 0.57 5.25 7.01
CA LEU A 21 0.47 3.93 6.38
C LEU A 21 1.20 3.88 5.04
N LEU A 22 1.10 4.92 4.21
CA LEU A 22 1.84 5.00 2.94
C LEU A 22 3.36 5.07 3.14
N LEU A 23 3.82 5.84 4.12
CA LEU A 23 5.24 5.91 4.47
C LEU A 23 5.75 4.58 5.03
N LEU A 24 4.96 3.93 5.89
CA LEU A 24 5.28 2.61 6.44
C LEU A 24 5.33 1.53 5.35
N ALA A 25 4.44 1.60 4.35
CA ALA A 25 4.49 0.71 3.20
C ALA A 25 5.78 0.87 2.39
N ALA A 26 6.22 2.11 2.17
CA ALA A 26 7.51 2.38 1.54
C ALA A 26 8.68 1.84 2.37
N GLU A 27 8.64 2.03 3.70
CA GLU A 27 9.69 1.53 4.60
C GLU A 27 9.79 0.00 4.60
N ARG A 28 8.65 -0.71 4.54
CA ARG A 28 8.59 -2.18 4.48
C ARG A 28 8.89 -2.76 3.10
N THR A 29 9.15 -1.93 2.09
CA THR A 29 9.40 -2.40 0.71
C THR A 29 10.89 -2.43 0.39
N PRO A 30 11.50 -3.62 0.20
CA PRO A 30 12.88 -3.74 -0.25
C PRO A 30 13.09 -3.13 -1.64
N GLY A 31 14.29 -2.59 -1.90
CA GLY A 31 14.66 -2.00 -3.19
C GLY A 31 14.23 -0.53 -3.37
N LEU A 32 13.58 0.06 -2.36
CA LEU A 32 13.40 1.51 -2.25
C LEU A 32 14.55 2.14 -1.46
N ARG A 33 15.04 3.29 -1.95
CA ARG A 33 16.05 4.09 -1.26
C ARG A 33 15.45 4.75 -0.03
N LYS A 34 16.20 4.73 1.06
CA LYS A 34 15.91 5.51 2.28
C LYS A 34 16.25 7.00 2.12
N GLU A 35 17.21 7.31 1.25
CA GLU A 35 17.61 8.67 0.91
C GLU A 35 17.66 8.88 -0.62
N PRO A 36 16.94 9.88 -1.15
CA PRO A 36 16.03 10.79 -0.43
C PRO A 36 14.82 10.04 0.15
N LYS A 37 14.28 10.54 1.27
CA LYS A 37 13.15 9.92 1.97
C LYS A 37 11.89 9.90 1.08
N PRO A 38 11.04 8.87 1.19
CA PRO A 38 9.72 8.88 0.58
C PRO A 38 8.89 10.09 1.03
N VAL A 39 8.05 10.60 0.13
CA VAL A 39 7.19 11.77 0.39
C VAL A 39 5.76 11.43 0.00
N VAL A 40 4.79 11.81 0.83
CA VAL A 40 3.36 11.66 0.52
C VAL A 40 2.75 13.03 0.27
N LEU A 41 1.97 13.13 -0.81
CA LEU A 41 1.22 14.32 -1.20
C LEU A 41 -0.28 14.01 -1.22
N GLN A 42 -1.11 14.92 -0.73
CA GLN A 42 -2.53 14.97 -1.09
C GLN A 42 -2.61 15.66 -2.46
N ALA A 43 -2.65 14.86 -3.52
CA ALA A 43 -2.53 15.32 -4.90
C ALA A 43 -3.78 16.06 -5.39
N SER A 44 -4.96 15.62 -4.94
CA SER A 44 -6.24 16.30 -5.18
C SER A 44 -7.25 15.94 -4.09
N LEU A 45 -8.19 16.84 -3.86
CA LEU A 45 -9.38 16.63 -3.05
C LEU A 45 -10.54 16.49 -4.04
N GLU A 46 -10.99 15.27 -4.28
CA GLU A 46 -12.13 14.98 -5.16
C GLU A 46 -13.44 14.97 -4.37
N ASP A 47 -14.58 14.86 -5.05
CA ASP A 47 -15.90 14.96 -4.42
C ASP A 47 -16.15 13.91 -3.32
N PHE A 48 -15.62 12.69 -3.48
CA PHE A 48 -15.86 11.56 -2.56
C PHE A 48 -14.61 11.02 -1.87
N TYR A 49 -13.41 11.40 -2.33
CA TYR A 49 -12.16 10.87 -1.80
C TYR A 49 -11.00 11.84 -1.98
N VAL A 50 -9.95 11.63 -1.22
CA VAL A 50 -8.66 12.29 -1.40
C VAL A 50 -7.74 11.38 -2.20
N LYS A 51 -7.11 11.92 -3.24
CA LYS A 51 -6.05 11.24 -3.99
C LYS A 51 -4.72 11.49 -3.30
N TYR A 52 -4.10 10.44 -2.78
CA TYR A 52 -2.76 10.49 -2.23
C TYR A 52 -1.75 9.99 -3.27
N THR A 53 -0.62 10.68 -3.40
CA THR A 53 0.52 10.25 -4.21
C THR A 53 1.73 10.05 -3.31
N LEU A 54 2.25 8.83 -3.29
CA LEU A 54 3.50 8.46 -2.64
C LEU A 54 4.64 8.53 -3.68
N LEU A 55 5.64 9.35 -3.38
CA LEU A 55 6.85 9.53 -4.18
C LEU A 55 7.99 8.74 -3.54
N VAL A 56 8.57 7.79 -4.29
CA VAL A 56 9.67 6.94 -3.83
C VAL A 56 10.84 6.96 -4.80
N CYS A 57 12.03 6.61 -4.34
CA CYS A 57 13.20 6.41 -5.21
C CYS A 57 13.61 4.95 -5.21
N LEU A 58 13.88 4.37 -6.39
CA LEU A 58 14.40 3.00 -6.50
C LEU A 58 15.92 2.95 -6.34
N GLU A 59 16.41 1.84 -5.79
CA GLU A 59 17.85 1.52 -5.80
C GLU A 59 18.33 1.13 -7.21
N ARG A 60 17.56 0.27 -7.89
CA ARG A 60 17.88 -0.22 -9.25
C ARG A 60 16.67 -0.12 -10.15
N GLN A 61 16.79 0.56 -11.29
CA GLN A 61 15.68 0.77 -12.22
C GLN A 61 15.17 -0.55 -12.82
N GLN A 62 16.03 -1.56 -12.99
CA GLN A 62 15.66 -2.86 -13.55
C GLN A 62 14.72 -3.64 -12.63
N SER A 63 14.75 -3.36 -11.32
CA SER A 63 13.89 -4.02 -10.32
C SER A 63 12.49 -3.41 -10.19
N ARG A 64 12.20 -2.34 -10.95
CA ARG A 64 10.97 -1.55 -10.81
C ARG A 64 9.68 -2.37 -10.75
N PRO A 65 9.42 -3.36 -11.63
CA PRO A 65 8.16 -4.11 -11.60
C PRO A 65 7.97 -4.86 -10.28
N PHE A 66 9.00 -5.54 -9.79
CA PHE A 66 8.95 -6.34 -8.57
C PHE A 66 8.86 -5.48 -7.31
N VAL A 67 9.61 -4.37 -7.27
CA VAL A 67 9.56 -3.43 -6.14
C VAL A 67 8.20 -2.75 -6.05
N PHE A 68 7.58 -2.38 -7.19
CA PHE A 68 6.24 -1.80 -7.17
C PHE A 68 5.15 -2.82 -6.81
N HIS A 69 5.29 -4.08 -7.25
CA HIS A 69 4.41 -5.15 -6.81
C HIS A 69 4.46 -5.32 -5.28
N ALA A 70 5.65 -5.41 -4.69
CA ALA A 70 5.83 -5.48 -3.24
C ALA A 70 5.30 -4.22 -2.52
N LEU A 71 5.50 -3.03 -3.10
CA LEU A 71 4.95 -1.78 -2.55
C LEU A 71 3.43 -1.79 -2.54
N HIS A 72 2.79 -2.21 -3.63
CA HIS A 72 1.32 -2.28 -3.72
C HIS A 72 0.74 -3.34 -2.79
N ALA A 73 1.43 -4.47 -2.60
CA ALA A 73 1.05 -5.47 -1.59
C ALA A 73 1.11 -4.87 -0.18
N ASN A 74 2.25 -4.26 0.19
CA ASN A 74 2.42 -3.60 1.49
C ASN A 74 1.37 -2.52 1.76
N ILE A 75 1.02 -1.71 0.74
CA ILE A 75 -0.05 -0.71 0.87
C ILE A 75 -1.39 -1.39 1.18
N GLN A 76 -1.78 -2.44 0.45
CA GLN A 76 -3.05 -3.13 0.70
C GLN A 76 -3.08 -3.80 2.07
N ASP A 77 -2.02 -4.49 2.46
CA ASP A 77 -1.96 -5.23 3.72
C ASP A 77 -1.99 -4.29 4.92
N LEU A 78 -1.22 -3.19 4.89
CA LEU A 78 -1.22 -2.19 5.96
C LEU A 78 -2.56 -1.47 6.08
N PHE A 79 -3.19 -1.10 4.95
CA PHE A 79 -4.50 -0.46 5.00
C PHE A 79 -5.56 -1.42 5.58
N ASN A 80 -5.55 -2.69 5.16
CA ASN A 80 -6.43 -3.70 5.74
C ASN A 80 -6.14 -3.95 7.23
N GLU A 81 -4.87 -4.09 7.62
CA GLU A 81 -4.45 -4.33 9.00
C GLU A 81 -4.92 -3.23 9.96
N TYR A 82 -4.93 -1.98 9.51
CA TYR A 82 -5.34 -0.82 10.30
C TYR A 82 -6.80 -0.40 10.05
N GLY A 83 -7.59 -1.21 9.32
CA GLY A 83 -9.01 -0.99 9.09
C GLY A 83 -9.34 0.23 8.21
N VAL A 84 -8.41 0.66 7.37
CA VAL A 84 -8.60 1.77 6.43
C VAL A 84 -8.95 1.22 5.05
N GLN A 85 -10.12 1.57 4.54
CA GLN A 85 -10.54 1.13 3.22
C GLN A 85 -9.86 1.93 2.11
N ILE A 86 -9.32 1.24 1.09
CA ILE A 86 -8.89 1.85 -0.17
C ILE A 86 -10.11 1.92 -1.10
N MET A 87 -10.39 3.10 -1.65
CA MET A 87 -11.48 3.31 -2.61
C MET A 87 -10.99 3.13 -4.04
N SER A 88 -11.85 2.63 -4.92
CA SER A 88 -11.61 2.66 -6.37
C SER A 88 -12.19 3.95 -6.96
N PRO A 89 -11.52 4.62 -7.92
CA PRO A 89 -12.04 5.83 -8.56
C PRO A 89 -13.40 5.65 -9.27
N ASN A 90 -13.73 4.41 -9.68
CA ASN A 90 -14.98 4.07 -10.36
C ASN A 90 -16.07 3.53 -9.39
N TYR A 91 -15.92 3.76 -8.09
CA TYR A 91 -16.78 3.19 -7.05
C TYR A 91 -17.98 4.10 -6.80
N VAL A 92 -19.14 3.76 -7.38
CA VAL A 92 -20.35 4.62 -7.45
C VAL A 92 -21.28 4.49 -6.23
N LEU A 93 -21.07 3.51 -5.34
CA LEU A 93 -21.93 3.26 -4.18
C LEU A 93 -21.10 2.92 -2.95
N ASP A 94 -21.24 3.72 -1.88
CA ASP A 94 -20.75 3.36 -0.56
C ASP A 94 -21.59 2.20 0.02
N PRO A 95 -21.00 1.01 0.23
CA PRO A 95 -21.67 -0.02 1.02
C PRO A 95 -21.78 0.45 2.48
N ALA A 96 -22.85 0.06 3.17
CA ALA A 96 -23.08 0.40 4.57
C ALA A 96 -21.99 -0.13 5.55
N ALA A 97 -21.04 -0.93 5.07
CA ALA A 97 -19.93 -1.46 5.84
C ALA A 97 -18.60 -1.32 5.05
N PRO A 98 -17.49 -0.94 5.72
CA PRO A 98 -16.18 -0.88 5.09
C PRO A 98 -15.77 -2.22 4.48
N LYS A 99 -15.33 -2.22 3.22
CA LYS A 99 -14.84 -3.40 2.52
C LYS A 99 -13.36 -3.64 2.83
N VAL A 100 -13.10 -4.01 4.08
CA VAL A 100 -11.79 -4.46 4.57
C VAL A 100 -11.73 -5.98 4.48
N VAL A 101 -10.65 -6.53 3.93
CA VAL A 101 -10.45 -7.98 3.91
C VAL A 101 -9.92 -8.42 5.28
N ALA A 102 -10.70 -9.20 6.01
CA ALA A 102 -10.25 -9.73 7.30
C ALA A 102 -8.99 -10.61 7.11
N LYS A 103 -8.05 -10.57 8.06
CA LYS A 103 -6.77 -11.31 7.98
C LYS A 103 -6.94 -12.80 7.68
N LYS A 104 -8.00 -13.43 8.19
CA LYS A 104 -8.33 -14.85 7.94
C LYS A 104 -8.66 -15.16 6.46
N ASP A 105 -9.07 -14.15 5.70
CA ASP A 105 -9.54 -14.26 4.32
C ASP A 105 -8.47 -13.79 3.31
N TRP A 106 -7.28 -13.39 3.76
CA TRP A 106 -6.18 -12.91 2.88
C TRP A 106 -5.71 -13.96 1.86
N PHE A 107 -5.77 -15.23 2.22
CA PHE A 107 -5.42 -16.36 1.36
C PHE A 107 -6.64 -17.20 1.00
N ALA A 108 -7.78 -16.55 0.72
CA ALA A 108 -8.94 -17.26 0.19
C ALA A 108 -8.56 -17.98 -1.11
N ALA A 109 -9.01 -19.23 -1.26
CA ALA A 109 -8.65 -20.07 -2.41
C ALA A 109 -8.93 -19.33 -3.74
N PRO A 110 -8.01 -19.38 -4.72
CA PRO A 110 -6.85 -20.28 -4.83
C PRO A 110 -5.53 -19.73 -4.26
N ALA A 111 -5.56 -18.61 -3.53
CA ALA A 111 -4.34 -18.07 -2.93
C ALA A 111 -3.83 -19.01 -1.84
N HIS A 112 -2.51 -19.17 -1.77
CA HIS A 112 -1.84 -19.90 -0.70
C HIS A 112 -0.90 -18.94 0.03
N PRO A 113 -0.75 -19.06 1.36
CA PRO A 113 0.28 -18.33 2.07
C PRO A 113 1.66 -18.71 1.52
N ASP A 114 2.51 -17.72 1.28
CA ASP A 114 3.90 -17.97 0.90
C ASP A 114 4.57 -18.85 1.96
N PRO A 115 5.38 -19.86 1.58
CA PRO A 115 6.10 -20.65 2.55
C PRO A 115 7.03 -19.74 3.37
N PRO A 116 7.09 -19.91 4.70
CA PRO A 116 7.96 -19.11 5.53
C PRO A 116 9.41 -19.28 5.06
N SER A 117 10.00 -18.20 4.56
CA SER A 117 11.40 -18.19 4.14
C SER A 117 12.29 -18.29 5.38
N GLY A 118 12.68 -19.51 5.77
CA GLY A 118 13.57 -19.72 6.90
C GLY A 118 13.81 -21.17 7.30
N SER A 119 14.78 -21.84 6.67
CA SER A 119 15.67 -22.81 7.33
C SER A 119 16.86 -23.18 6.43
N SER A 120 17.76 -22.23 6.21
CA SER A 120 19.16 -22.56 5.88
C SER A 120 19.97 -22.51 7.18
N GLN A 121 19.87 -23.58 7.96
CA GLN A 121 20.93 -23.97 8.90
C GLN A 121 21.16 -25.46 8.69
N GLN A 122 22.27 -25.77 8.02
CA GLN A 122 22.79 -27.11 7.86
C GLN A 122 24.26 -27.04 8.28
N PRO A 123 24.69 -27.76 9.32
CA PRO A 123 26.08 -28.19 9.41
C PRO A 123 26.35 -29.35 8.44
#